data_AF-A0A3D3PJF2-F1
#
_entry.id   AF-A0A3D3PJF2-F1
#
_cell.length_a   1.000
_cell.length_b   1.000
_cell.length_c   1.000
_cell.angle_alpha   90.00
_cell.angle_beta   90.00
_cell.angle_gamma   90.00
#
_symmetry.space_group_name_H-M   'P 1'
#
loop_
_entity.id
_entity.type
_entity.pdbx_description
1 polymer ?
#
loop_
_entity_poly.entity_id
_entity_poly.type
_entity_poly.pdbx_seq_one_letter_code
_entity_poly.pdbx_strand_id
1 'polypeptide(L)'
;MDNASSNTAIRVIQQEHSCLAAVIKGMQHFTRVIAAGGKAPDLKVFRAMLLYISEYPEKIHHPKEDHYLFAPLRARTHEVDDTIAKLEAQ
;
A
#
# COMPACT_ATOMS: atom_id res chain seq x y z
N MET A 1 15.47 25.66 -7.04
CA MET A 1 15.10 24.54 -7.95
C MET A 1 15.61 23.27 -7.30
N ASP A 2 14.71 22.43 -6.78
CA ASP A 2 14.99 21.03 -6.41
C ASP A 2 13.68 20.23 -6.63
N ASN A 3 13.30 20.10 -7.90
CA ASN A 3 12.12 19.32 -8.32
C ASN A 3 12.42 17.80 -8.37
N ALA A 4 13.69 17.40 -8.17
CA ALA A 4 14.12 16.01 -8.26
C ALA A 4 13.72 15.17 -7.03
N SER A 5 13.74 15.76 -5.82
CA SER A 5 13.40 15.04 -4.58
C SER A 5 11.90 14.83 -4.40
N SER A 6 11.04 15.76 -4.83
CA SER A 6 9.56 15.61 -4.75
C SER A 6 9.04 14.46 -5.61
N ASN A 7 9.72 14.14 -6.73
CA ASN A 7 9.32 13.02 -7.58
C ASN A 7 9.70 11.66 -6.95
N THR A 8 10.78 11.60 -6.17
CA THR A 8 11.28 10.35 -5.59
C THR A 8 10.36 9.80 -4.51
N ALA A 9 9.86 10.63 -3.59
CA ALA A 9 8.95 10.18 -2.54
C ALA A 9 7.65 9.59 -3.12
N ILE A 10 7.03 10.30 -4.06
CA ILE A 10 5.81 9.84 -4.75
C ILE A 10 6.06 8.52 -5.48
N ARG A 11 7.18 8.39 -6.19
CA ARG A 11 7.53 7.14 -6.89
C ARG A 11 7.71 5.96 -5.94
N VAL A 12 8.31 6.18 -4.77
CA VAL A 12 8.48 5.14 -3.75
C VAL A 12 7.11 4.68 -3.25
N ILE A 13 6.21 5.61 -2.89
CA ILE A 13 4.84 5.31 -2.43
C ILE A 13 4.06 4.53 -3.50
N GLN A 14 4.12 4.97 -4.77
CA GLN A 14 3.45 4.28 -5.89
C GLN A 14 4.00 2.87 -6.14
N GLN A 15 5.31 2.68 -5.97
CA GLN A 15 5.94 1.36 -6.11
C GLN A 15 5.49 0.44 -4.97
N GLU A 16 5.39 0.94 -3.74
CA GLU A 16 4.88 0.19 -2.59
C GLU A 16 3.42 -0.22 -2.80
N HIS A 17 2.55 0.68 -3.28
CA HIS A 17 1.16 0.35 -3.67
C HIS A 17 1.12 -0.75 -4.73
N SER A 18 2.00 -0.67 -5.73
CA SER A 18 2.08 -1.69 -6.79
C SER A 18 2.47 -3.07 -6.25
N CYS A 19 3.37 -3.12 -5.27
CA CYS A 19 3.76 -4.34 -4.57
C CYS A 19 2.60 -4.92 -3.74
N LEU A 20 1.91 -4.09 -2.95
CA LEU A 20 0.72 -4.50 -2.18
C LEU A 20 -0.37 -5.07 -3.10
N ALA A 21 -0.66 -4.37 -4.20
CA ALA A 21 -1.62 -4.82 -5.21
C ALA A 21 -1.23 -6.15 -5.84
N ALA A 22 0.07 -6.40 -6.10
CA ALA A 22 0.54 -7.66 -6.64
C ALA A 22 0.31 -8.83 -5.65
N VAL A 23 0.57 -8.61 -4.36
CA VAL A 23 0.32 -9.61 -3.31
C VAL A 23 -1.18 -9.94 -3.22
N ILE A 24 -2.05 -8.92 -3.18
CA ILE A 24 -3.51 -9.12 -3.17
C ILE A 24 -3.98 -9.89 -4.42
N LYS A 25 -3.48 -9.53 -5.62
CA LYS A 25 -3.79 -10.25 -6.85
C LYS A 25 -3.35 -11.71 -6.80
N GLY A 26 -2.19 -12.00 -6.21
CA GLY A 26 -1.72 -13.36 -5.97
C GLY A 26 -2.65 -14.14 -5.04
N MET A 27 -3.10 -13.53 -3.93
CA MET A 27 -4.08 -14.14 -3.02
C MET A 27 -5.40 -14.45 -3.73
N GLN A 28 -5.92 -13.50 -4.51
CA GLN A 28 -7.14 -13.71 -5.31
C GLN A 28 -6.97 -14.78 -6.39
N HIS A 29 -5.77 -14.91 -6.97
CA HIS A 29 -5.48 -16.00 -7.90
C HIS A 29 -5.55 -17.35 -7.20
N PHE A 30 -4.97 -17.47 -6.00
CA PHE A 30 -5.03 -18.70 -5.22
C PHE A 30 -6.46 -19.11 -4.85
N THR A 31 -7.30 -18.16 -4.44
CA THR A 31 -8.72 -18.47 -4.15
C THR A 31 -9.46 -18.99 -5.38
N ARG A 32 -9.23 -18.39 -6.56
CA ARG A 32 -9.80 -18.86 -7.83
C ARG A 32 -9.33 -20.26 -8.22
N VAL A 33 -8.04 -20.54 -8.07
CA VAL A 33 -7.47 -21.87 -8.38
C VAL A 33 -8.11 -22.95 -7.50
N ILE A 34 -8.23 -22.70 -6.19
CA ILE A 34 -8.89 -23.64 -5.27
C ILE A 34 -10.35 -23.83 -5.64
N ALA A 35 -11.08 -22.76 -5.92
CA ALA A 35 -12.50 -22.83 -6.30
C ALA A 35 -12.73 -23.64 -7.60
N ALA A 36 -11.75 -23.65 -8.51
CA ALA A 36 -11.77 -24.44 -9.73
C ALA A 36 -11.31 -25.91 -9.54
N GLY A 37 -11.11 -26.37 -8.30
CA GLY A 37 -10.63 -27.73 -8.00
C GLY A 37 -9.12 -27.92 -8.19
N GLY A 38 -8.37 -26.83 -8.39
CA GLY A 38 -6.92 -26.85 -8.47
C GLY A 38 -6.25 -27.06 -7.11
N LYS A 39 -4.96 -27.38 -7.13
CA LYS A 39 -4.18 -27.59 -5.91
C LYS A 39 -4.03 -26.28 -5.14
N ALA A 40 -4.33 -26.30 -3.84
CA ALA A 40 -4.08 -25.17 -2.96
C ALA A 40 -2.57 -24.85 -2.88
N PRO A 41 -2.18 -23.55 -2.86
CA PRO A 41 -0.81 -23.17 -2.53
C PRO A 41 -0.47 -23.63 -1.11
N ASP A 42 0.83 -23.65 -0.77
CA ASP A 42 1.24 -23.87 0.62
C ASP A 42 0.57 -22.82 1.53
N LEU A 43 -0.19 -23.29 2.53
CA LEU A 43 -0.86 -22.44 3.50
C LEU A 43 0.11 -21.50 4.23
N LYS A 44 1.39 -21.88 4.36
CA LYS A 44 2.42 -21.01 4.92
C LYS A 44 2.66 -19.77 4.06
N VAL A 45 2.65 -19.93 2.72
CA VAL A 45 2.78 -18.80 1.78
C VAL A 45 1.56 -17.90 1.89
N PHE A 46 0.35 -18.46 1.88
CA PHE A 46 -0.88 -17.66 2.01
C PHE A 46 -0.92 -16.89 3.33
N ARG A 47 -0.51 -17.53 4.43
CA ARG A 47 -0.37 -16.88 5.75
C ARG A 47 0.66 -15.75 5.72
N ALA A 48 1.79 -15.94 5.04
CA ALA A 48 2.81 -14.89 4.93
C ALA A 48 2.30 -13.68 4.12
N MET A 49 1.52 -13.91 3.06
CA MET A 49 0.88 -12.84 2.29
C MET A 49 -0.15 -12.06 3.13
N LEU A 50 -0.97 -12.77 3.91
CA LEU A 50 -1.91 -12.14 4.85
C LEU A 50 -1.17 -11.27 5.87
N LEU A 51 -0.12 -11.80 6.50
CA LEU A 51 0.68 -11.06 7.47
C LEU A 51 1.35 -9.84 6.81
N TYR A 52 1.85 -9.98 5.59
CA TYR A 52 2.46 -8.86 4.89
C TYR A 52 1.44 -7.73 4.63
N ILE A 53 0.23 -8.05 4.14
CA ILE A 53 -0.81 -7.07 3.87
C ILE A 53 -1.39 -6.46 5.15
N SER A 54 -1.40 -7.17 6.29
CA SER A 54 -1.88 -6.60 7.55
C SER A 54 -0.85 -5.75 8.29
N GLU A 55 0.44 -6.03 8.12
CA GLU A 55 1.50 -5.39 8.91
C GLU A 55 2.26 -4.31 8.17
N TYR A 56 2.54 -4.51 6.87
CA TYR A 56 3.39 -3.59 6.12
C TYR A 56 2.72 -2.23 5.87
N PRO A 57 1.43 -2.15 5.50
CA PRO A 57 0.72 -0.88 5.38
C PRO A 57 0.83 -0.03 6.65
N GLU A 58 0.39 -0.60 7.79
CA GLU A 58 0.35 0.08 9.08
C GLU A 58 1.72 0.49 9.62
N LYS A 59 2.70 -0.42 9.56
CA LYS A 59 3.98 -0.21 10.26
C LYS A 59 4.99 0.57 9.45
N ILE A 60 4.88 0.54 8.12
CA ILE A 60 5.94 1.03 7.24
C ILE A 60 5.41 2.02 6.21
N HIS A 61 4.29 1.72 5.56
CA HIS A 61 3.82 2.51 4.42
C HIS A 61 3.03 3.76 4.85
N HIS A 62 1.97 3.63 5.66
CA HIS A 62 1.18 4.78 6.13
C HIS A 62 2.03 5.82 6.86
N PRO A 63 3.00 5.45 7.74
CA PRO A 63 3.91 6.43 8.34
C PRO A 63 4.71 7.26 7.33
N LYS A 64 4.99 6.71 6.14
CA LYS A 64 5.66 7.47 5.07
C LYS A 64 4.70 8.43 4.37
N GLU A 65 3.46 8.03 4.13
CA GLU A 65 2.44 8.90 3.56
C GLU A 65 2.20 10.10 4.48
N ASP A 66 2.02 9.87 5.78
CA ASP A 66 1.84 10.93 6.77
C ASP A 66 2.99 11.94 6.77
N HIS A 67 4.23 11.44 6.88
CA HIS A 67 5.39 12.28 7.09
C HIS A 67 5.90 12.96 5.81
N TYR A 68 5.89 12.25 4.68
CA TYR A 68 6.53 12.71 3.44
C TYR A 68 5.54 13.16 2.36
N LEU A 69 4.25 12.89 2.50
CA LEU A 69 3.22 13.32 1.55
C LEU A 69 2.20 14.25 2.21
N PHE A 70 1.50 13.80 3.26
CA PHE A 70 0.38 14.54 3.84
C PHE A 70 0.82 15.79 4.61
N ALA A 71 1.81 15.68 5.50
CA ALA A 71 2.31 16.85 6.24
C ALA A 71 2.85 17.96 5.31
N PRO A 72 3.70 17.67 4.31
CA PRO A 72 4.13 18.67 3.34
C PRO A 72 2.99 19.24 2.48
N LEU A 73 1.97 18.43 2.17
CA LEU A 73 0.82 18.88 1.37
C LEU A 73 -0.06 19.86 2.16
N ARG A 74 -0.37 19.54 3.43
CA ARG A 74 -1.09 20.44 4.35
C ARG A 74 -0.37 21.76 4.59
N ALA A 75 0.96 21.74 4.60
CA ALA A 75 1.77 22.97 4.71
C ALA A 75 1.67 23.87 3.47
N ARG A 76 1.21 23.33 2.32
CA ARG A 76 1.12 24.06 1.04
C ARG A 76 -0.30 24.44 0.66
N THR A 77 -1.29 23.63 1.00
CA THR A 77 -2.70 23.84 0.68
C THR A 77 -3.61 23.03 1.59
N HIS A 78 -4.84 23.50 1.76
CA HIS A 78 -5.92 22.84 2.51
C HIS A 78 -7.00 22.24 1.60
N GLU A 79 -6.85 22.34 0.27
CA GLU A 79 -7.87 21.90 -0.71
C GLU A 79 -8.23 20.41 -0.61
N VAL A 80 -7.35 19.60 -0.03
CA VAL A 80 -7.48 18.14 0.03
C VAL A 80 -7.56 17.60 1.45
N ASP A 81 -7.73 18.45 2.46
CA ASP A 81 -7.72 18.04 3.87
C ASP A 81 -8.76 16.95 4.17
N ASP A 82 -9.96 17.06 3.62
CA ASP A 82 -11.01 16.04 3.75
C ASP A 82 -10.61 14.68 3.14
N THR A 83 -9.81 14.72 2.07
CA THR A 83 -9.29 13.49 1.44
C THR A 83 -8.21 12.88 2.32
N ILE A 84 -7.29 13.68 2.84
CA ILE A 84 -6.23 13.22 3.74
C ILE A 84 -6.84 12.61 5.00
N ALA A 85 -7.82 13.27 5.63
CA ALA A 85 -8.47 12.75 6.82
C ALA A 85 -9.15 11.39 6.60
N LYS A 86 -9.71 11.14 5.40
CA LYS A 86 -10.26 9.83 5.04
C LYS A 86 -9.19 8.76 4.82
N LEU A 87 -8.01 9.15 4.35
CA LEU A 87 -6.88 8.23 4.15
C LEU A 87 -6.23 7.85 5.48
N GLU A 88 -6.07 8.80 6.41
CA GLU A 88 -5.51 8.54 7.75
C GLU A 88 -6.43 7.67 8.65
N ALA A 89 -7.71 7.53 8.28
CA ALA A 89 -8.69 6.73 9.01
C ALA A 89 -8.82 5.29 8.49
N GLN A 90 -8.00 4.88 7.52
CA GLN A 90 -8.02 3.53 6.94
C GLN A 90 -7.39 2.48 7.84
#